data_AF-A0A497SQX9-F1
#
_entry.id   AF-A0A497SQX9-F1
#
_cell.length_a   1.000
_cell.length_b   1.000
_cell.length_c   1.000
_cell.angle_alpha   90.00
_cell.angle_beta   90.00
_cell.angle_gamma   90.00
#
_symmetry.space_group_name_H-M   'P 1'
#
loop_
_entity.id
_entity.type
_entity.pdbx_description
1 polymer ?
#
loop_
_entity_poly.entity_id
_entity_poly.type
_entity_poly.pdbx_seq_one_letter_code
_entity_poly.pdbx_strand_id
1 'polypeptide(L)'
;SDKKDPLWCGVVGDKTFEEVKYNSKIWVPAVSLKYIWGHLNPVKLENPKPILEKYNLDFVIETAMVGAGMEEEYRLTNPKHFVVLCKNAGTKHCRAAIDFEHILGAGINPLENCIDEMDSDGGKYIGVLHVGWPTPVEPAHVPIPLGSEQQEWLYTWMLALRKKGFDETENKYIIFERGGGVGGDPVDQSTLALRKIIEYLKMDVSVADLPPAFYGIEEKNLRMQDAEIMEHAFDPIKGLITTPEGKHGFLSKAALEKGKAKEWETEKYR
;
A
#
# COMPACT_ATOMS: atom_id res chain seq x y z
N SER A 1 -11.98 19.43 29.87
CA SER A 1 -12.89 18.28 30.04
C SER A 1 -12.69 17.43 28.81
N ASP A 2 -11.89 16.37 28.96
CA ASP A 2 -11.30 15.66 27.83
C ASP A 2 -12.34 14.83 27.07
N LYS A 3 -13.47 14.53 27.72
CA LYS A 3 -14.60 13.78 27.16
C LYS A 3 -15.50 14.60 26.20
N LYS A 4 -15.08 15.79 25.78
CA LYS A 4 -15.82 16.64 24.82
C LYS A 4 -14.96 17.14 23.67
N ASP A 5 -13.65 16.89 23.67
CA ASP A 5 -12.80 17.32 22.56
C ASP A 5 -12.91 16.27 21.43
N PRO A 6 -13.50 16.61 20.27
CA PRO A 6 -13.69 15.63 19.20
C PRO A 6 -12.37 15.10 18.63
N LEU A 7 -11.26 15.85 18.74
CA LEU A 7 -9.94 15.37 18.33
C LEU A 7 -9.40 14.33 19.30
N TRP A 8 -9.61 14.52 20.61
CA TRP A 8 -9.24 13.54 21.62
C TRP A 8 -10.06 12.28 21.45
N CYS A 9 -11.38 12.40 21.39
CA CYS A 9 -12.27 11.25 21.23
C CYS A 9 -12.02 10.48 19.93
N GLY A 10 -11.70 11.17 18.82
CA GLY A 10 -11.40 10.52 17.55
C GLY A 10 -10.10 9.72 17.54
N VAL A 11 -9.15 9.99 18.45
CA VAL A 11 -7.86 9.27 18.52
C VAL A 11 -7.81 8.30 19.69
N VAL A 12 -8.27 8.75 20.86
CA VAL A 12 -8.11 8.07 22.16
C VAL A 12 -9.40 7.35 22.60
N GLY A 13 -10.53 7.66 21.97
CA GLY A 13 -11.85 7.19 22.37
C GLY A 13 -12.34 7.86 23.66
N ASP A 14 -13.12 7.13 24.46
CA ASP A 14 -13.73 7.62 25.70
C ASP A 14 -12.77 7.63 26.90
N LYS A 15 -11.52 7.21 26.69
CA LYS A 15 -10.50 7.13 27.74
C LYS A 15 -10.02 8.52 28.14
N THR A 16 -9.79 8.70 29.42
CA THR A 16 -9.18 9.91 30.01
C THR A 16 -7.66 9.88 29.85
N PHE A 17 -7.00 11.04 29.98
CA PHE A 17 -5.53 11.10 29.96
C PHE A 17 -4.91 10.16 31.00
N GLU A 18 -5.46 10.08 32.21
CA GLU A 18 -4.93 9.22 33.27
C GLU A 18 -4.92 7.73 32.90
N GLU A 19 -5.88 7.28 32.09
CA GLU A 19 -5.96 5.89 31.61
C GLU A 19 -4.94 5.58 30.51
N VAL A 20 -4.47 6.61 29.79
CA VAL A 20 -3.56 6.43 28.64
C VAL A 20 -2.18 7.05 28.82
N LYS A 21 -1.90 7.73 29.94
CA LYS A 21 -0.67 8.53 30.14
C LYS A 21 0.64 7.78 29.88
N TYR A 22 0.67 6.47 30.09
CA TYR A 22 1.84 5.61 29.84
C TYR A 22 1.91 5.02 28.43
N ASN A 23 0.90 5.28 27.59
CA ASN A 23 0.88 4.89 26.19
C ASN A 23 0.95 6.15 25.31
N SER A 24 2.16 6.66 25.13
CA SER A 24 2.45 7.84 24.32
C SER A 24 1.93 7.74 22.89
N LYS A 25 1.90 6.53 22.30
CA LYS A 25 1.40 6.29 20.94
C LYS A 25 -0.06 6.66 20.73
N ILE A 26 -0.84 6.79 21.81
CA ILE A 26 -2.26 7.11 21.74
C ILE A 26 -2.49 8.60 22.03
N TRP A 27 -1.96 9.13 23.15
CA TRP A 27 -2.27 10.50 23.56
C TRP A 27 -1.41 11.56 22.87
N VAL A 28 -0.16 11.23 22.47
CA VAL A 28 0.72 12.19 21.79
C VAL A 28 0.16 12.62 20.43
N PRO A 29 -0.37 11.71 19.58
CA PRO A 29 -1.07 12.13 18.37
C PRO A 29 -2.24 13.07 18.67
N ALA A 30 -3.08 12.77 19.66
CA ALA A 30 -4.24 13.60 20.01
C ALA A 30 -3.85 15.04 20.40
N VAL A 31 -2.80 15.19 21.23
CA VAL A 31 -2.26 16.51 21.59
C VAL A 31 -1.65 17.21 20.37
N SER A 32 -0.95 16.48 19.52
CA SER A 32 -0.33 17.01 18.30
C SER A 32 -1.37 17.49 17.29
N LEU A 33 -2.48 16.75 17.12
CA LEU A 33 -3.62 17.18 16.32
C LEU A 33 -4.25 18.46 16.88
N LYS A 34 -4.38 18.58 18.21
CA LYS A 34 -4.93 19.79 18.84
C LYS A 34 -4.08 21.02 18.55
N TYR A 35 -2.75 20.86 18.53
CA TYR A 35 -1.82 21.91 18.14
C TYR A 35 -2.06 22.36 16.70
N ILE A 36 -2.12 21.43 15.74
CA ILE A 36 -2.37 21.75 14.32
C ILE A 36 -3.75 22.37 14.13
N TRP A 37 -4.78 21.83 14.79
CA TRP A 37 -6.13 22.38 14.78
C TRP A 37 -6.18 23.84 15.24
N GLY A 38 -5.36 24.22 16.22
CA GLY A 38 -5.24 25.59 16.71
C GLY A 38 -4.72 26.57 15.65
N HIS A 39 -3.87 26.12 14.72
CA HIS A 39 -3.41 26.92 13.58
C HIS A 39 -4.51 27.13 12.53
N LEU A 40 -5.43 26.17 12.40
CA LEU A 40 -6.61 26.29 11.54
C LEU A 40 -7.78 27.02 12.21
N ASN A 41 -7.75 27.16 13.53
CA ASN A 41 -8.80 27.80 14.33
C ASN A 41 -8.18 28.81 15.31
N PRO A 42 -7.41 29.80 14.81
CA PRO A 42 -6.71 30.73 15.68
C PRO A 42 -7.69 31.67 16.40
N VAL A 43 -7.39 31.97 17.66
CA VAL A 43 -8.16 32.93 18.46
C VAL A 43 -7.62 34.36 18.31
N LYS A 44 -6.30 34.51 18.12
CA LYS A 44 -5.59 35.80 18.10
C LYS A 44 -4.99 36.18 16.75
N LEU A 45 -4.82 35.20 15.86
CA LEU A 45 -4.23 35.39 14.53
C LEU A 45 -5.32 35.34 13.47
N GLU A 46 -4.98 35.78 12.26
CA GLU A 46 -5.88 35.70 11.11
C GLU A 46 -6.19 34.23 10.79
N ASN A 47 -7.48 33.96 10.57
CA ASN A 47 -7.96 32.63 10.22
C ASN A 47 -7.53 32.33 8.76
N PRO A 48 -6.82 31.21 8.49
CA PRO A 48 -6.40 30.89 7.12
C PRO A 48 -7.55 30.44 6.21
N LYS A 49 -8.68 29.98 6.76
CA LYS A 49 -9.79 29.38 5.98
C LYS A 49 -10.39 30.28 4.91
N PRO A 50 -10.64 31.59 5.15
CA PRO A 50 -11.14 32.47 4.10
C PRO A 50 -10.19 32.59 2.90
N ILE A 51 -8.87 32.47 3.11
CA ILE A 51 -7.89 32.46 2.01
C ILE A 51 -8.02 31.16 1.21
N LEU A 52 -8.11 30.01 1.90
CA LEU A 52 -8.31 28.71 1.27
C LEU A 52 -9.60 28.70 0.43
N GLU A 53 -10.70 29.20 0.98
CA GLU A 53 -12.00 29.29 0.29
C GLU A 53 -11.96 30.25 -0.90
N LYS A 54 -11.38 31.45 -0.73
CA LYS A 54 -11.29 32.47 -1.78
C LYS A 54 -10.58 31.95 -3.03
N TYR A 55 -9.53 31.17 -2.85
CA TYR A 55 -8.71 30.66 -3.95
C TYR A 55 -9.01 29.19 -4.30
N ASN A 56 -9.98 28.56 -3.63
CA ASN A 56 -10.29 27.14 -3.76
C ASN A 56 -9.03 26.26 -3.63
N LEU A 57 -8.24 26.53 -2.58
CA LEU A 57 -6.97 25.86 -2.30
C LEU A 57 -7.15 24.85 -1.18
N ASP A 58 -6.72 23.61 -1.42
CA ASP A 58 -6.68 22.59 -0.39
C ASP A 58 -5.34 22.63 0.35
N PHE A 59 -5.41 22.70 1.68
CA PHE A 59 -4.31 22.38 2.58
C PHE A 59 -4.32 20.87 2.83
N VAL A 60 -3.34 20.18 2.26
CA VAL A 60 -3.20 18.72 2.38
C VAL A 60 -2.13 18.41 3.40
N ILE A 61 -2.47 17.64 4.44
CA ILE A 61 -1.52 17.12 5.42
C ILE A 61 -1.22 15.66 5.15
N GLU A 62 0.06 15.32 5.19
CA GLU A 62 0.57 13.98 4.93
C GLU A 62 1.40 13.48 6.11
N THR A 63 1.50 12.17 6.28
CA THR A 63 2.47 11.56 7.17
C THR A 63 3.88 11.91 6.72
N ALA A 64 4.77 12.14 7.67
CA ALA A 64 6.19 12.14 7.35
C ALA A 64 6.66 10.71 7.12
N MET A 65 7.59 10.54 6.18
CA MET A 65 8.36 9.30 6.01
C MET A 65 9.12 8.97 7.31
N VAL A 66 9.05 7.72 7.76
CA VAL A 66 9.63 7.31 9.03
C VAL A 66 10.87 6.48 8.74
N GLY A 67 12.04 7.09 8.91
CA GLY A 67 13.31 6.41 8.69
C GLY A 67 13.42 5.12 9.51
N ALA A 68 14.01 4.09 8.92
CA ALA A 68 14.16 2.77 9.55
C ALA A 68 14.75 2.85 10.96
N GLY A 69 14.11 2.19 11.92
CA GLY A 69 14.47 2.20 13.33
C GLY A 69 13.89 3.35 14.15
N MET A 70 13.11 4.25 13.53
CA MET A 70 12.47 5.41 14.17
C MET A 70 10.94 5.27 14.27
N GLU A 71 10.39 4.09 13.98
CA GLU A 71 8.95 3.80 13.86
C GLU A 71 8.16 4.21 15.12
N GLU A 72 8.81 4.08 16.27
CA GLU A 72 8.27 4.35 17.60
C GLU A 72 8.43 5.82 18.04
N GLU A 73 9.22 6.62 17.32
CA GLU A 73 9.61 7.97 17.72
C GLU A 73 8.70 9.06 17.13
N TYR A 74 8.02 8.76 16.02
CA TYR A 74 7.17 9.72 15.32
C TYR A 74 5.77 9.83 15.95
N ARG A 75 5.24 11.05 15.93
CA ARG A 75 4.03 11.43 16.71
C ARG A 75 2.73 11.36 15.91
N LEU A 76 2.81 11.39 14.58
CA LEU A 76 1.67 11.48 13.67
C LEU A 76 1.91 10.57 12.45
N THR A 77 2.07 9.27 12.73
CA THR A 77 2.39 8.24 11.71
C THR A 77 1.17 7.54 11.15
N ASN A 78 0.01 7.64 11.81
CA ASN A 78 -1.21 6.99 11.35
C ASN A 78 -2.14 8.02 10.66
N PRO A 79 -2.39 7.91 9.35
CA PRO A 79 -3.22 8.86 8.61
C PRO A 79 -4.66 8.99 9.10
N LYS A 80 -5.20 7.98 9.80
CA LYS A 80 -6.53 8.11 10.42
C LYS A 80 -6.62 9.31 11.36
N HIS A 81 -5.52 9.69 12.00
CA HIS A 81 -5.45 10.86 12.87
C HIS A 81 -5.63 12.16 12.06
N PHE A 82 -5.10 12.23 10.84
CA PHE A 82 -5.33 13.37 9.95
C PHE A 82 -6.76 13.45 9.47
N VAL A 83 -7.40 12.31 9.21
CA VAL A 83 -8.83 12.27 8.88
C VAL A 83 -9.67 12.88 10.02
N VAL A 84 -9.37 12.53 11.28
CA VAL A 84 -10.00 13.13 12.47
C VAL A 84 -9.79 14.64 12.52
N LEU A 85 -8.57 15.11 12.24
CA LEU A 85 -8.27 16.55 12.16
C LEU A 85 -9.09 17.23 11.06
N CYS A 86 -9.10 16.70 9.84
CA CYS A 86 -9.78 17.29 8.69
C CYS A 86 -11.29 17.39 8.92
N LYS A 87 -11.90 16.35 9.51
CA LYS A 87 -13.31 16.33 9.94
C LYS A 87 -13.65 17.45 10.91
N ASN A 88 -12.71 17.82 11.77
CA ASN A 88 -12.90 18.84 12.82
C ASN A 88 -12.22 20.18 12.49
N ALA A 89 -11.61 20.32 11.32
CA ALA A 89 -10.90 21.52 10.92
C ALA A 89 -11.86 22.70 10.74
N GLY A 90 -13.13 22.43 10.40
CA GLY A 90 -14.14 23.45 10.14
C GLY A 90 -13.98 24.13 8.78
N THR A 91 -13.41 23.44 7.80
CA THR A 91 -13.37 23.81 6.38
C THR A 91 -13.24 22.55 5.54
N LYS A 92 -13.82 22.54 4.34
CA LYS A 92 -13.63 21.44 3.36
C LYS A 92 -12.25 21.45 2.72
N HIS A 93 -11.48 22.52 2.90
CA HIS A 93 -10.17 22.70 2.30
C HIS A 93 -9.04 22.10 3.15
N CYS A 94 -9.32 21.50 4.29
CA CYS A 94 -8.35 20.70 5.03
C CYS A 94 -8.53 19.24 4.62
N ARG A 95 -7.52 18.66 3.98
CA ARG A 95 -7.57 17.28 3.46
C ARG A 95 -6.40 16.46 3.98
N ALA A 96 -6.60 15.17 4.11
CA ALA A 96 -5.54 14.22 4.37
C ALA A 96 -4.96 13.69 3.06
N ALA A 97 -3.64 13.50 3.02
CA ALA A 97 -2.97 12.61 2.12
C ALA A 97 -2.70 11.28 2.85
N ILE A 98 -2.94 10.18 2.15
CA ILE A 98 -2.46 8.87 2.57
C ILE A 98 -1.36 8.45 1.63
N ASP A 99 -0.19 8.23 2.19
CA ASP A 99 0.89 7.52 1.53
C ASP A 99 1.00 6.13 2.15
N PHE A 100 0.87 5.09 1.31
CA PHE A 100 0.93 3.72 1.80
C PHE A 100 2.34 3.25 2.15
N GLU A 101 3.37 3.81 1.55
CA GLU A 101 4.76 3.55 1.91
C GLU A 101 5.00 4.07 3.34
N HIS A 102 4.65 5.33 3.62
CA HIS A 102 4.77 5.94 4.95
C HIS A 102 4.06 5.15 6.07
N ILE A 103 2.87 4.61 5.79
CA ILE A 103 2.15 3.76 6.75
C ILE A 103 2.96 2.48 7.03
N LEU A 104 3.46 1.83 5.99
CA LEU A 104 4.19 0.57 6.10
C LEU A 104 5.55 0.76 6.78
N GLY A 105 6.30 1.81 6.47
CA GLY A 105 7.55 2.10 7.16
C GLY A 105 7.35 2.47 8.62
N ALA A 106 6.19 3.04 8.99
CA ALA A 106 5.81 3.20 10.39
C ALA A 106 5.36 1.89 11.09
N GLY A 107 5.42 0.75 10.41
CA GLY A 107 5.03 -0.56 10.95
C GLY A 107 3.52 -0.71 11.18
N ILE A 108 2.70 0.07 10.47
CA ILE A 108 1.25 0.06 10.60
C ILE A 108 0.66 -0.80 9.46
N ASN A 109 -0.28 -1.69 9.76
CA ASN A 109 -1.06 -2.35 8.71
C ASN A 109 -2.07 -1.35 8.10
N PRO A 110 -2.01 -1.02 6.80
CA PRO A 110 -2.90 -0.03 6.21
C PRO A 110 -4.38 -0.37 6.33
N LEU A 111 -4.74 -1.65 6.20
CA LEU A 111 -6.14 -2.07 6.28
C LEU A 111 -6.60 -2.11 7.74
N GLU A 112 -5.96 -2.96 8.54
CA GLU A 112 -6.44 -3.31 9.89
C GLU A 112 -6.27 -2.17 10.90
N ASN A 113 -5.15 -1.45 10.86
CA ASN A 113 -4.79 -0.49 11.90
C ASN A 113 -4.94 0.97 11.45
N CYS A 114 -5.36 1.21 10.21
CA CYS A 114 -5.60 2.55 9.68
C CYS A 114 -7.01 2.63 9.08
N ILE A 115 -7.26 2.00 7.93
CA ILE A 115 -8.51 2.18 7.17
C ILE A 115 -9.71 1.65 7.94
N ASP A 116 -9.70 0.41 8.42
CA ASP A 116 -10.85 -0.22 9.09
C ASP A 116 -11.26 0.51 10.37
N GLU A 117 -10.27 1.05 11.09
CA GLU A 117 -10.48 1.85 12.30
C GLU A 117 -10.97 3.29 12.04
N MET A 118 -10.98 3.77 10.79
CA MET A 118 -11.61 5.05 10.47
C MET A 118 -13.13 4.98 10.60
N ASP A 119 -13.74 6.13 10.88
CA ASP A 119 -15.19 6.31 10.74
C ASP A 119 -15.68 5.88 9.35
N SER A 120 -16.96 5.50 9.25
CA SER A 120 -17.59 5.07 8.00
C SER A 120 -17.58 6.14 6.89
N ASP A 121 -17.38 7.41 7.25
CA ASP A 121 -17.24 8.53 6.31
C ASP A 121 -15.80 9.06 6.19
N GLY A 122 -14.82 8.37 6.80
CA GLY A 122 -13.43 8.83 6.88
C GLY A 122 -12.77 9.08 5.52
N GLY A 123 -13.15 8.30 4.51
CA GLY A 123 -12.64 8.44 3.14
C GLY A 123 -13.00 9.76 2.47
N LYS A 124 -14.04 10.47 2.94
CA LYS A 124 -14.43 11.78 2.41
C LYS A 124 -13.39 12.87 2.67
N TYR A 125 -12.61 12.73 3.74
CA TYR A 125 -11.64 13.74 4.15
C TYR A 125 -10.25 13.54 3.51
N ILE A 126 -10.08 12.47 2.74
CA ILE A 126 -8.85 12.17 2.02
C ILE A 126 -8.95 12.82 0.63
N GLY A 127 -8.01 13.71 0.32
CA GLY A 127 -7.93 14.39 -0.97
C GLY A 127 -6.91 13.75 -1.91
N VAL A 128 -5.88 13.11 -1.34
CA VAL A 128 -4.74 12.60 -2.09
C VAL A 128 -4.37 11.20 -1.59
N LEU A 129 -4.12 10.29 -2.52
CA LEU A 129 -3.38 9.05 -2.26
C LEU A 129 -2.04 9.15 -2.98
N HIS A 130 -0.97 8.98 -2.22
CA HIS A 130 0.35 8.73 -2.76
C HIS A 130 0.54 7.22 -2.82
N VAL A 131 0.94 6.76 -4.01
CA VAL A 131 1.10 5.35 -4.29
C VAL A 131 2.42 5.07 -4.94
N GLY A 132 3.08 4.03 -4.46
CA GLY A 132 4.19 3.37 -5.08
C GLY A 132 4.05 1.88 -4.84
N TRP A 133 5.13 1.13 -5.04
CA TRP A 133 5.18 -0.23 -4.51
C TRP A 133 4.97 -0.19 -2.99
N PRO A 134 3.96 -0.90 -2.46
CA PRO A 134 3.72 -0.99 -1.03
C PRO A 134 4.81 -1.80 -0.33
N THR A 135 5.83 -1.13 0.19
CA THR A 135 6.96 -1.75 0.89
C THR A 135 7.28 -0.97 2.16
N PRO A 136 7.69 -1.63 3.26
CA PRO A 136 8.20 -0.94 4.44
C PRO A 136 9.64 -0.43 4.26
N VAL A 137 10.27 -0.67 3.11
CA VAL A 137 11.63 -0.19 2.80
C VAL A 137 11.53 1.22 2.23
N GLU A 138 11.87 2.23 3.03
CA GLU A 138 11.73 3.65 2.65
C GLU A 138 13.08 4.37 2.43
N PRO A 139 13.17 5.37 1.52
CA PRO A 139 12.30 5.58 0.36
C PRO A 139 12.64 4.58 -0.75
N ALA A 140 11.70 3.70 -1.08
CA ALA A 140 11.76 2.89 -2.27
C ALA A 140 11.19 3.65 -3.46
N HIS A 141 9.96 4.20 -3.34
CA HIS A 141 9.21 4.83 -4.43
C HIS A 141 9.36 4.04 -5.75
N VAL A 142 9.32 2.71 -5.62
CA VAL A 142 9.60 1.81 -6.73
C VAL A 142 8.33 1.55 -7.54
N PRO A 143 8.49 1.13 -8.82
CA PRO A 143 7.37 0.97 -9.73
C PRO A 143 6.43 -0.15 -9.28
N ILE A 144 5.14 0.00 -9.60
CA ILE A 144 4.12 -1.03 -9.36
C ILE A 144 4.08 -1.94 -10.60
N PRO A 145 4.52 -3.21 -10.53
CA PRO A 145 4.48 -4.09 -11.69
C PRO A 145 3.04 -4.51 -11.99
N LEU A 146 2.68 -4.55 -13.27
CA LEU A 146 1.39 -5.08 -13.70
C LEU A 146 1.30 -6.59 -13.40
N GLY A 147 0.18 -7.03 -12.83
CA GLY A 147 -0.04 -8.43 -12.48
C GLY A 147 0.65 -8.88 -11.19
N SER A 148 1.15 -7.93 -10.40
CA SER A 148 1.82 -8.21 -9.13
C SER A 148 0.84 -8.28 -7.95
N GLU A 149 1.29 -8.90 -6.87
CA GLU A 149 0.58 -8.88 -5.58
C GLU A 149 0.46 -7.44 -5.03
N GLN A 150 1.45 -6.60 -5.29
CA GLN A 150 1.46 -5.19 -4.92
C GLN A 150 0.27 -4.42 -5.53
N GLN A 151 -0.07 -4.73 -6.78
CA GLN A 151 -1.24 -4.16 -7.45
C GLN A 151 -2.54 -4.55 -6.71
N GLU A 152 -2.65 -5.80 -6.26
CA GLU A 152 -3.81 -6.31 -5.53
C GLU A 152 -3.92 -5.71 -4.11
N TRP A 153 -2.80 -5.55 -3.40
CA TRP A 153 -2.79 -4.88 -2.10
C TRP A 153 -3.27 -3.44 -2.19
N LEU A 154 -2.74 -2.67 -3.14
CA LEU A 154 -3.19 -1.29 -3.39
C LEU A 154 -4.67 -1.24 -3.75
N TYR A 155 -5.15 -2.15 -4.62
CA TYR A 155 -6.57 -2.26 -4.95
C TYR A 155 -7.42 -2.51 -3.70
N THR A 156 -7.00 -3.44 -2.85
CA THR A 156 -7.71 -3.80 -1.62
C THR A 156 -7.87 -2.60 -0.69
N TRP A 157 -6.79 -1.86 -0.46
CA TRP A 157 -6.82 -0.68 0.41
C TRP A 157 -7.65 0.46 -0.19
N MET A 158 -7.51 0.71 -1.49
CA MET A 158 -8.32 1.73 -2.17
C MET A 158 -9.81 1.38 -2.21
N LEU A 159 -10.16 0.10 -2.36
CA LEU A 159 -11.55 -0.35 -2.30
C LEU A 159 -12.14 -0.14 -0.90
N ALA A 160 -11.37 -0.44 0.15
CA ALA A 160 -11.77 -0.18 1.53
C ALA A 160 -11.96 1.33 1.80
N LEU A 161 -11.06 2.18 1.28
CA LEU A 161 -11.20 3.63 1.35
C LEU A 161 -12.43 4.15 0.57
N ARG A 162 -12.71 3.59 -0.61
CA ARG A 162 -13.88 3.93 -1.42
C ARG A 162 -15.17 3.65 -0.66
N LYS A 163 -15.27 2.51 0.03
CA LYS A 163 -16.39 2.17 0.91
C LYS A 163 -16.57 3.14 2.07
N LYS A 164 -15.52 3.88 2.44
CA LYS A 164 -15.55 4.95 3.46
C LYS A 164 -15.75 6.36 2.86
N GLY A 165 -16.00 6.47 1.56
CA GLY A 165 -16.28 7.74 0.88
C GLY A 165 -15.10 8.34 0.11
N PHE A 166 -14.03 7.59 -0.15
CA PHE A 166 -13.01 7.98 -1.15
C PHE A 166 -13.50 7.65 -2.58
N ASP A 167 -14.54 8.36 -3.02
CA ASP A 167 -15.17 8.24 -4.34
C ASP A 167 -14.98 9.49 -5.22
N GLU A 168 -15.61 9.50 -6.39
CA GLU A 168 -15.50 10.57 -7.40
C GLU A 168 -16.49 11.72 -7.19
N THR A 169 -17.10 11.84 -6.00
CA THR A 169 -18.05 12.93 -5.70
C THR A 169 -17.38 14.31 -5.62
N GLU A 170 -16.08 14.33 -5.31
CA GLU A 170 -15.22 15.51 -5.29
C GLU A 170 -13.91 15.20 -6.03
N ASN A 171 -13.13 16.24 -6.35
CA ASN A 171 -11.80 16.06 -6.91
C ASN A 171 -10.91 15.35 -5.88
N LYS A 172 -10.41 14.17 -6.25
CA LYS A 172 -9.45 13.39 -5.48
C LYS A 172 -8.34 12.92 -6.40
N TYR A 173 -7.15 12.83 -5.86
CA TYR A 173 -5.95 12.56 -6.64
C TYR A 173 -5.31 11.26 -6.19
N ILE A 174 -4.91 10.44 -7.15
CA ILE A 174 -4.01 9.31 -6.94
C ILE A 174 -2.73 9.69 -7.68
N ILE A 175 -1.65 9.86 -6.93
CA ILE A 175 -0.36 10.31 -7.43
C ILE A 175 0.63 9.16 -7.27
N PHE A 176 1.23 8.76 -8.38
CA PHE A 176 2.35 7.83 -8.34
C PHE A 176 3.61 8.61 -7.93
N GLU A 177 4.12 8.35 -6.73
CA GLU A 177 5.32 9.03 -6.22
C GLU A 177 6.58 8.32 -6.71
N ARG A 178 7.38 9.06 -7.49
CA ARG A 178 8.52 8.50 -8.21
C ARG A 178 9.81 8.67 -7.42
N GLY A 179 10.53 7.58 -7.21
CA GLY A 179 11.90 7.58 -6.71
C GLY A 179 12.86 7.93 -7.82
N GLY A 180 13.92 8.68 -7.52
CA GLY A 180 15.01 8.95 -8.45
C GLY A 180 15.87 7.70 -8.71
N GLY A 181 15.29 6.65 -9.30
CA GLY A 181 15.97 5.40 -9.60
C GLY A 181 16.66 5.42 -10.97
N VAL A 182 17.91 4.96 -11.00
CA VAL A 182 18.73 4.82 -12.21
C VAL A 182 18.28 3.58 -12.99
N GLY A 183 17.76 3.79 -14.20
CA GLY A 183 17.47 2.73 -15.18
C GLY A 183 16.04 2.77 -15.69
N GLY A 184 15.90 2.95 -17.01
CA GLY A 184 14.71 2.73 -17.86
C GLY A 184 13.33 3.00 -17.27
N ASP A 185 12.65 4.02 -17.78
CA ASP A 185 11.36 4.53 -17.29
C ASP A 185 10.28 3.43 -17.09
N PRO A 186 10.04 2.98 -15.84
CA PRO A 186 9.05 1.94 -15.52
C PRO A 186 7.66 2.54 -15.25
N VAL A 187 7.47 3.83 -15.56
CA VAL A 187 6.20 4.55 -15.43
C VAL A 187 5.12 3.87 -16.25
N ASP A 188 5.43 3.28 -17.39
CA ASP A 188 4.43 2.63 -18.24
C ASP A 188 3.74 1.47 -17.53
N GLN A 189 4.49 0.59 -16.84
CA GLN A 189 3.90 -0.51 -16.09
C GLN A 189 3.08 -0.04 -14.90
N SER A 190 3.61 0.91 -14.13
CA SER A 190 2.88 1.48 -12.98
C SER A 190 1.61 2.19 -13.43
N THR A 191 1.67 2.91 -14.56
CA THR A 191 0.52 3.59 -15.16
C THR A 191 -0.53 2.58 -15.61
N LEU A 192 -0.13 1.47 -16.23
CA LEU A 192 -1.05 0.40 -16.63
C LEU A 192 -1.70 -0.27 -15.41
N ALA A 193 -0.91 -0.60 -14.39
CA ALA A 193 -1.41 -1.17 -13.14
C ALA A 193 -2.41 -0.23 -12.45
N LEU A 194 -2.09 1.06 -12.33
CA LEU A 194 -2.98 2.06 -11.74
C LEU A 194 -4.26 2.28 -12.56
N ARG A 195 -4.17 2.26 -13.90
CA ARG A 195 -5.36 2.30 -14.77
C ARG A 195 -6.27 1.12 -14.50
N LYS A 196 -5.72 -0.08 -14.35
CA LYS A 196 -6.49 -1.28 -14.00
C LYS A 196 -7.10 -1.17 -12.60
N ILE A 197 -6.33 -0.74 -11.61
CA ILE A 197 -6.87 -0.47 -10.27
C ILE A 197 -8.08 0.48 -10.35
N ILE A 198 -7.94 1.63 -11.01
CA ILE A 198 -9.03 2.63 -11.12
C ILE A 198 -10.24 2.07 -11.90
N GLU A 199 -10.01 1.34 -12.99
CA GLU A 199 -11.06 0.67 -13.78
C GLU A 199 -11.93 -0.23 -12.89
N TYR A 200 -11.29 -1.12 -12.13
CA TYR A 200 -12.00 -2.10 -11.29
C TYR A 200 -12.60 -1.47 -10.03
N LEU A 201 -11.97 -0.42 -9.48
CA LEU A 201 -12.54 0.34 -8.36
C LEU A 201 -13.86 1.02 -8.76
N LYS A 202 -13.97 1.51 -9.99
CA LYS A 202 -15.21 2.08 -10.53
C LYS A 202 -16.32 1.05 -10.68
N MET A 203 -15.96 -0.20 -10.92
CA MET A 203 -16.87 -1.33 -11.07
C MET A 203 -17.26 -1.98 -9.73
N ASP A 204 -16.61 -1.59 -8.63
CA ASP A 204 -16.83 -2.13 -7.28
C ASP A 204 -16.69 -3.67 -7.22
N VAL A 205 -15.68 -4.19 -7.93
CA VAL A 205 -15.41 -5.63 -7.98
C VAL A 205 -14.78 -6.06 -6.65
N SER A 206 -15.24 -7.17 -6.07
CA SER A 206 -14.64 -7.69 -4.84
C SER A 206 -13.22 -8.23 -5.13
N VAL A 207 -12.33 -8.20 -4.14
CA VAL A 207 -10.95 -8.70 -4.31
C VAL A 207 -10.94 -10.18 -4.74
N ALA A 208 -11.86 -10.99 -4.20
CA ALA A 208 -11.98 -12.41 -4.54
C ALA A 208 -12.48 -12.66 -5.97
N ASP A 209 -13.11 -11.66 -6.59
CA ASP A 209 -13.72 -11.74 -7.93
C ASP A 209 -12.88 -11.02 -9.00
N LEU A 210 -11.65 -10.62 -8.70
CA LEU A 210 -10.77 -9.95 -9.65
C LEU A 210 -10.44 -10.88 -10.83
N PRO A 211 -10.79 -10.51 -12.08
CA PRO A 211 -10.55 -11.37 -13.22
C PRO A 211 -9.09 -11.29 -13.69
N PRO A 212 -8.61 -12.26 -14.50
CA PRO A 212 -7.26 -12.23 -15.08
C PRO A 212 -6.91 -10.92 -15.81
N ALA A 213 -7.91 -10.26 -16.41
CA ALA A 213 -7.73 -8.98 -17.09
C ALA A 213 -7.30 -7.83 -16.17
N PHE A 214 -7.62 -7.89 -14.86
CA PHE A 214 -7.09 -6.95 -13.87
C PHE A 214 -5.56 -7.04 -13.81
N TYR A 215 -5.02 -8.26 -13.86
CA TYR A 215 -3.59 -8.56 -13.81
C TYR A 215 -2.89 -8.42 -15.18
N GLY A 216 -3.57 -7.89 -16.19
CA GLY A 216 -3.03 -7.75 -17.55
C GLY A 216 -3.02 -9.04 -18.36
N ILE A 217 -3.73 -10.09 -17.92
CA ILE A 217 -3.81 -11.36 -18.63
C ILE A 217 -5.03 -11.33 -19.56
N GLU A 218 -4.78 -11.36 -20.86
CA GLU A 218 -5.84 -11.46 -21.88
C GLU A 218 -6.34 -12.90 -22.01
N GLU A 219 -7.65 -13.08 -22.25
CA GLU A 219 -8.28 -14.39 -22.44
C GLU A 219 -7.64 -15.19 -23.58
N LYS A 220 -7.16 -14.50 -24.62
CA LYS A 220 -6.42 -15.11 -25.72
C LYS A 220 -5.13 -15.79 -25.23
N ASN A 221 -4.43 -15.18 -24.29
CA ASN A 221 -3.18 -15.71 -23.74
C ASN A 221 -3.45 -16.97 -22.91
N LEU A 222 -4.56 -17.00 -22.16
CA LEU A 222 -4.99 -18.18 -21.42
C LEU A 222 -5.28 -19.35 -22.36
N ARG A 223 -6.06 -19.10 -23.43
CA ARG A 223 -6.37 -20.14 -24.42
C ARG A 223 -5.14 -20.68 -25.14
N MET A 224 -4.13 -19.83 -25.37
CA MET A 224 -2.85 -20.26 -25.95
C MET A 224 -2.05 -21.12 -24.97
N GLN A 225 -1.94 -20.71 -23.71
CA GLN A 225 -1.26 -21.51 -22.68
C GLN A 225 -1.97 -22.84 -22.44
N ASP A 226 -3.30 -22.86 -22.40
CA ASP A 226 -4.07 -24.11 -22.29
C ASP A 226 -3.81 -25.03 -23.49
N ALA A 227 -3.72 -24.48 -24.70
CA ALA A 227 -3.39 -25.25 -25.89
C ALA A 227 -1.96 -25.83 -25.81
N GLU A 228 -0.97 -25.04 -25.38
CA GLU A 228 0.40 -25.51 -25.16
C GLU A 228 0.47 -26.59 -24.07
N ILE A 229 -0.21 -26.39 -22.93
CA ILE A 229 -0.30 -27.38 -21.85
C ILE A 229 -0.92 -28.68 -22.38
N MET A 230 -1.99 -28.60 -23.16
CA MET A 230 -2.66 -29.77 -23.73
C MET A 230 -1.82 -30.47 -24.81
N GLU A 231 -1.10 -29.71 -25.62
CA GLU A 231 -0.17 -30.22 -26.63
C GLU A 231 0.97 -31.00 -25.96
N HIS A 232 1.47 -30.50 -24.83
CA HIS A 232 2.55 -31.11 -24.05
C HIS A 232 2.06 -32.01 -22.90
N ALA A 233 0.76 -32.24 -22.74
CA ALA A 233 0.19 -32.97 -21.60
C ALA A 233 0.65 -34.44 -21.54
N PHE A 234 1.00 -35.01 -22.69
CA PHE A 234 1.48 -36.39 -22.82
C PHE A 234 2.97 -36.46 -23.11
N ASP A 235 3.67 -35.33 -23.12
CA ASP A 235 5.11 -35.35 -23.25
C ASP A 235 5.71 -36.09 -22.05
N PRO A 236 6.64 -37.02 -22.29
CA PRO A 236 7.27 -37.74 -21.20
C PRO A 236 7.93 -36.72 -20.26
N ILE A 237 7.59 -36.76 -18.97
CA ILE A 237 8.21 -35.98 -17.88
C ILE A 237 9.65 -36.49 -17.67
N LYS A 238 10.47 -36.42 -18.72
CA LYS A 238 11.82 -36.97 -18.74
C LYS A 238 12.79 -35.86 -18.36
N GLY A 239 13.36 -35.97 -17.17
CA GLY A 239 14.33 -34.98 -16.65
C GLY A 239 13.74 -33.74 -15.97
N LEU A 240 12.43 -33.65 -15.78
CA LEU A 240 11.79 -32.58 -14.97
C LEU A 240 11.75 -32.92 -13.47
N ILE A 241 11.84 -34.21 -13.13
CA ILE A 241 11.87 -34.73 -11.76
C ILE A 241 13.32 -35.12 -11.44
N THR A 242 13.90 -34.55 -10.38
CA THR A 242 15.26 -34.82 -9.91
C THR A 242 15.44 -36.22 -9.29
N THR A 243 14.39 -37.03 -9.27
CA THR A 243 14.46 -38.43 -8.87
C THR A 243 14.93 -39.25 -10.05
N PRO A 244 15.94 -40.14 -9.89
CA PRO A 244 16.39 -40.97 -11.00
C PRO A 244 15.20 -41.83 -11.45
N GLU A 245 14.66 -41.52 -12.62
CA GLU A 245 13.71 -42.38 -13.31
C GLU A 245 14.33 -43.78 -13.35
N GLY A 246 13.57 -44.79 -12.91
CA GLY A 246 14.04 -46.16 -12.61
C GLY A 246 14.65 -46.96 -13.77
N LYS A 247 15.04 -46.30 -14.87
CA LYS A 247 15.83 -46.84 -15.97
C LYS A 247 17.34 -46.58 -15.84
N HIS A 248 17.77 -45.80 -14.85
CA HIS A 248 19.18 -45.57 -14.53
C HIS A 248 19.51 -46.03 -13.11
N GLY A 249 19.49 -47.35 -12.89
CA GLY A 249 20.19 -47.94 -11.75
C GLY A 249 21.68 -47.55 -11.79
N PHE A 250 22.29 -47.44 -10.60
CA PHE A 250 23.67 -47.01 -10.33
C PHE A 250 24.78 -47.71 -11.14
N LEU A 251 24.43 -48.74 -11.93
CA LEU A 251 25.33 -49.57 -12.73
C LEU A 251 25.03 -49.52 -14.25
N SER A 252 24.15 -48.64 -14.72
CA SER A 252 23.84 -48.57 -16.16
C SER A 252 24.98 -47.92 -16.96
N LYS A 253 25.36 -48.56 -18.06
CA LYS A 253 26.46 -48.18 -18.98
C LYS A 253 26.43 -46.71 -19.45
N ALA A 254 25.25 -46.09 -19.45
CA ALA A 254 25.02 -44.69 -19.82
C ALA A 254 25.59 -43.67 -18.81
N ALA A 255 25.75 -44.04 -17.52
CA ALA A 255 26.34 -43.15 -16.51
C ALA A 255 27.88 -43.05 -16.65
N LEU A 256 28.51 -44.11 -17.16
CA LEU A 256 29.94 -44.17 -17.48
C LEU A 256 30.28 -43.35 -18.73
N GLU A 257 29.39 -43.34 -19.74
CA GLU A 257 29.58 -42.57 -20.98
C GLU A 257 29.40 -41.05 -20.79
N LYS A 258 28.67 -40.62 -19.75
CA LYS A 258 28.46 -39.19 -19.42
C LYS A 258 29.58 -38.54 -18.58
N GLY A 259 30.72 -39.20 -18.38
CA GLY A 259 31.93 -38.57 -17.82
C GLY A 259 31.90 -38.19 -16.34
N LYS A 260 30.81 -38.45 -15.61
CA LYS A 260 30.65 -38.07 -14.18
C LYS A 260 31.59 -38.80 -13.22
N ALA A 261 32.31 -39.83 -13.67
CA ALA A 261 33.32 -40.50 -12.84
C ALA A 261 34.58 -39.65 -12.61
N LYS A 262 34.82 -38.58 -13.40
CA LYS A 262 36.03 -37.73 -13.27
C LYS A 262 35.85 -36.46 -12.45
N GLU A 263 34.62 -36.02 -12.15
CA GLU A 263 34.39 -34.80 -11.34
C GLU A 263 34.81 -35.00 -9.88
N TRP A 264 34.74 -36.23 -9.36
CA TRP A 264 35.06 -36.54 -7.96
C TRP A 264 36.56 -36.41 -7.61
N GLU A 265 37.48 -36.42 -8.57
CA GLU A 265 38.91 -36.21 -8.30
C GLU A 265 39.30 -34.73 -8.22
N THR A 266 38.50 -33.81 -8.75
CA THR A 266 38.86 -32.38 -8.88
C THR A 266 38.27 -31.47 -7.81
N GLU A 267 37.32 -31.95 -7.00
CA GLU A 267 36.73 -31.19 -5.88
C GLU A 267 37.52 -31.24 -4.56
N LYS A 268 38.73 -31.83 -4.52
CA LYS A 268 39.53 -31.86 -3.28
C LYS A 268 40.36 -30.59 -3.02
N TYR A 269 40.31 -29.60 -3.91
CA TYR A 269 40.98 -28.30 -3.75
C TYR A 269 40.17 -27.12 -4.32
N ARG A 270 38.93 -26.95 -3.85
CA ARG A 270 38.23 -25.66 -3.86
C ARG A 270 37.57 -25.40 -2.52
#